data_AF-A0A816HH47-F1
#
_entry.id   AF-A0A816HH47-F1
#
_cell.length_a   1.000
_cell.length_b   1.000
_cell.length_c   1.000
_cell.angle_alpha   90.00
_cell.angle_beta   90.00
_cell.angle_gamma   90.00
#
_symmetry.space_group_name_H-M   'P 1'
#
loop_
_entity.id
_entity.type
_entity.pdbx_description
1 polymer ?
#
loop_
_entity_poly.entity_id
_entity_poly.type
_entity_poly.pdbx_seq_one_letter_code
_entity_poly.pdbx_strand_id
1 'polypeptide(L)'
;QCLATLDQFLVTSKNARLRRMSTIKGAHRAVIVTLIFWWLHGIPWLIYQDISPITGTCIYINPIFLRYVIFFGLVSLCVLPSVFLAIFGFLAYRNISQTTALSEQNAHRQMTIMVCLKIFPVILSGLFNGGWNIYTFATYEMVKNADLLSKEYLFQSTIALLAYLGSSARFYLFLIASSRFRQVTKRWICFWRLGHQAPSSDNLIVVEYNRDNDLTY
;
A
#
# COMPACT_ATOMS: atom_id res chain seq x y z
N GLN A 1 0.97 2.34 1.45
CA GLN A 1 -0.45 2.01 1.64
C GLN A 1 -1.07 2.79 2.79
N CYS A 2 -0.46 2.78 3.98
CA CYS A 2 -0.90 3.56 5.13
C CYS A 2 -1.09 5.06 4.82
N LEU A 3 -0.17 5.68 4.06
CA LEU A 3 -0.30 7.08 3.64
C LEU A 3 -1.54 7.34 2.76
N ALA A 4 -1.92 6.39 1.89
CA ALA A 4 -3.08 6.54 1.02
C ALA A 4 -4.39 6.38 1.80
N THR A 5 -4.45 5.48 2.79
CA THR A 5 -5.60 5.36 3.69
C THR A 5 -5.72 6.55 4.63
N LEU A 6 -4.59 7.13 5.05
CA LEU A 6 -4.57 8.38 5.82
C LEU A 6 -5.14 9.53 4.99
N ASP A 7 -4.67 9.69 3.75
CA ASP A 7 -5.17 10.73 2.84
C ASP A 7 -6.68 10.55 2.59
N GLN A 8 -7.13 9.32 2.34
CA GLN A 8 -8.55 9.02 2.19
C GLN A 8 -9.35 9.36 3.46
N PHE A 9 -8.81 9.10 4.66
CA PHE A 9 -9.43 9.50 5.92
C PHE A 9 -9.51 11.04 6.06
N LEU A 10 -8.42 11.75 5.74
CA LEU A 10 -8.37 13.21 5.82
C LEU A 10 -9.38 13.86 4.86
N VAL A 11 -9.49 13.36 3.64
CA VAL A 11 -10.45 13.84 2.63
C VAL A 11 -11.90 13.56 3.02
N THR A 12 -12.18 12.41 3.64
CA THR A 12 -13.53 12.01 4.09
C THR A 12 -13.91 12.57 5.46
N SER A 13 -13.00 13.26 6.15
CA SER A 13 -13.27 13.85 7.45
C SER A 13 -14.22 15.05 7.35
N LYS A 14 -15.19 15.13 8.27
CA LYS A 14 -16.13 16.26 8.38
C LYS A 14 -15.45 17.55 8.84
N ASN A 15 -14.27 17.46 9.46
CA ASN A 15 -13.57 18.62 9.99
C ASN A 15 -12.74 19.30 8.87
N ALA A 16 -13.13 20.52 8.51
CA ALA A 16 -12.45 21.32 7.49
C ALA A 16 -10.95 21.51 7.77
N ARG A 17 -10.54 21.55 9.06
CA ARG A 17 -9.13 21.65 9.44
C ARG A 17 -8.34 20.40 9.07
N LEU A 18 -8.92 19.20 9.28
CA LEU A 18 -8.29 17.93 8.89
C LEU A 18 -8.24 17.77 7.37
N ARG A 19 -9.30 18.16 6.67
CA ARG A 19 -9.31 18.17 5.19
C ARG A 19 -8.22 19.09 4.62
N ARG A 20 -7.98 20.24 5.25
CA ARG A 20 -6.91 21.17 4.88
C ARG A 20 -5.50 20.61 5.15
N MET A 21 -5.36 19.60 6.00
CA MET A 21 -4.05 18.93 6.19
C MET A 21 -3.67 18.03 5.01
N SER A 22 -4.64 17.51 4.24
CA SER A 22 -4.41 16.85 2.93
C SER A 22 -4.04 17.86 1.85
N THR A 23 -3.01 18.66 2.09
CA THR A 23 -2.40 19.47 1.04
C THR A 23 -1.42 18.61 0.27
N ILE A 24 -1.37 18.82 -1.06
CA ILE A 24 -0.43 18.13 -1.94
C ILE A 24 1.03 18.32 -1.48
N LYS A 25 1.35 19.50 -0.91
CA LYS A 25 2.67 19.81 -0.34
C LYS A 25 3.00 18.94 0.89
N GLY A 26 2.02 18.73 1.77
CA GLY A 26 2.16 17.86 2.94
C GLY A 26 2.38 16.40 2.55
N ALA A 27 1.62 15.91 1.56
CA ALA A 27 1.78 14.56 1.04
C ALA A 27 3.20 14.33 0.46
N HIS A 28 3.74 15.27 -0.32
CA HIS A 28 5.10 15.17 -0.84
C HIS A 28 6.15 15.13 0.28
N ARG A 29 6.02 15.99 1.31
CA ARG A 29 6.93 15.97 2.46
C ARG A 29 6.89 14.63 3.19
N ALA A 30 5.70 14.06 3.41
CA ALA A 30 5.55 12.76 4.06
C ALA A 30 6.21 11.62 3.24
N VAL A 31 6.06 11.65 1.91
CA VAL A 31 6.72 10.69 1.02
C VAL A 31 8.24 10.82 1.09
N ILE A 32 8.79 12.03 1.04
CA ILE A 32 10.24 12.27 1.12
C ILE A 32 10.80 11.75 2.45
N VAL A 33 10.16 12.10 3.57
CA VAL A 33 10.58 11.61 4.91
C VAL A 33 10.55 10.09 4.98
N THR A 34 9.49 9.47 4.44
CA THR A 34 9.36 8.01 4.40
C THR A 34 10.48 7.38 3.57
N LEU A 35 10.81 7.94 2.41
CA LEU A 35 11.91 7.47 1.58
C LEU A 35 13.23 7.53 2.34
N ILE A 36 13.59 8.69 2.90
CA ILE A 36 14.83 8.86 3.66
C ILE A 36 14.94 7.82 4.78
N PHE A 37 13.85 7.59 5.52
CA PHE A 37 13.80 6.57 6.56
C PHE A 37 14.11 5.17 6.02
N TRP A 38 13.49 4.76 4.90
CA TRP A 38 13.74 3.46 4.29
C TRP A 38 15.17 3.31 3.74
N TRP A 39 15.73 4.37 3.17
CA TRP A 39 17.12 4.38 2.71
C TRP A 39 18.09 4.18 3.88
N LEU A 40 17.92 4.92 4.97
CA LEU A 40 18.75 4.78 6.17
C LEU A 40 18.61 3.38 6.79
N HIS A 41 17.39 2.85 6.83
CA HIS A 41 17.13 1.50 7.33
C HIS A 41 17.72 0.39 6.41
N GLY A 42 17.91 0.67 5.13
CA GLY A 42 18.55 -0.24 4.18
C GLY A 42 20.06 -0.36 4.35
N ILE A 43 20.73 0.63 4.97
CA ILE A 43 22.20 0.63 5.14
C ILE A 43 22.68 -0.58 5.96
N PRO A 44 22.10 -0.91 7.14
CA PRO A 44 22.47 -2.11 7.90
C PRO A 44 22.40 -3.42 7.11
N TRP A 45 21.45 -3.55 6.17
CA TRP A 45 21.34 -4.74 5.33
C TRP A 45 22.58 -4.95 4.47
N LEU A 46 23.17 -3.88 3.96
CA LEU A 46 24.39 -3.94 3.13
C LEU A 46 25.64 -4.30 3.94
N ILE A 47 25.65 -4.01 5.24
CA ILE A 47 26.82 -4.18 6.11
C ILE A 47 26.83 -5.56 6.77
N TYR A 48 25.66 -6.06 7.17
CA TYR A 48 25.55 -7.26 8.01
C TYR A 48 25.11 -8.53 7.27
N GLN A 49 25.00 -8.46 5.94
CA GLN A 49 24.79 -9.62 5.08
C GLN A 49 26.08 -10.02 4.38
N ASP A 50 26.34 -11.32 4.36
CA ASP A 50 27.48 -11.90 3.64
C ASP A 50 27.10 -13.23 3.02
N ILE A 51 27.90 -13.68 2.06
CA ILE A 51 27.74 -14.97 1.40
C ILE A 51 28.57 -15.98 2.17
N SER A 52 27.91 -16.97 2.75
CA SER A 52 28.56 -18.09 3.42
C SER A 52 29.54 -18.78 2.45
N PRO A 53 30.84 -18.87 2.78
CA PRO A 53 31.83 -19.48 1.89
C PRO A 53 31.62 -21.00 1.74
N ILE A 54 30.89 -21.62 2.67
CA ILE A 54 30.64 -23.07 2.71
C ILE A 54 29.41 -23.44 1.89
N THR A 55 28.32 -22.67 2.04
CA THR A 55 27.01 -22.99 1.44
C THR A 55 26.68 -22.14 0.24
N GLY A 56 27.41 -21.03 -0.01
CA GLY A 56 27.09 -20.06 -1.05
C GLY A 56 25.79 -19.28 -0.81
N THR A 57 25.23 -19.34 0.40
CA THR A 57 23.96 -18.71 0.76
C THR A 57 24.15 -17.39 1.50
N CYS A 58 23.22 -16.46 1.36
CA CYS A 58 23.22 -15.21 2.11
C CYS A 58 22.88 -15.48 3.59
N ILE A 59 23.79 -15.08 4.49
CA ILE A 59 23.67 -15.24 5.93
C ILE A 59 23.84 -13.89 6.63
N TYR A 60 23.24 -13.77 7.81
CA TYR A 60 23.47 -12.62 8.68
C TYR A 60 24.69 -12.90 9.55
N ILE A 61 25.72 -12.07 9.44
CA ILE A 61 26.97 -12.23 10.20
C ILE A 61 26.73 -11.96 11.68
N ASN A 62 25.85 -11.01 12.00
CA ASN A 62 25.61 -10.55 13.35
C ASN A 62 24.27 -11.07 13.90
N PRO A 63 24.26 -11.81 15.02
CA PRO A 63 23.04 -12.36 15.60
C PRO A 63 22.11 -11.28 16.18
N ILE A 64 22.65 -10.15 16.63
CA ILE A 64 21.88 -8.99 17.10
C ILE A 64 21.13 -8.36 15.91
N PHE A 65 21.80 -8.24 14.77
CA PHE A 65 21.16 -7.73 13.55
C PHE A 65 20.03 -8.64 13.07
N LEU A 66 20.20 -9.96 13.15
CA LEU A 66 19.12 -10.90 12.82
C LEU A 66 17.89 -10.72 13.72
N ARG A 67 18.09 -10.57 15.04
CA ARG A 67 16.98 -10.27 15.98
C ARG A 67 16.30 -8.94 15.63
N TYR A 68 17.10 -7.92 15.30
CA TYR A 68 16.60 -6.63 14.84
C TYR A 68 15.74 -6.77 13.57
N VAL A 69 16.20 -7.51 12.57
CA VAL A 69 15.46 -7.75 11.31
C VAL A 69 14.14 -8.47 11.56
N ILE A 70 14.14 -9.53 12.39
CA ILE A 70 12.92 -10.28 12.71
C ILE A 70 11.91 -9.39 13.45
N PHE A 71 12.37 -8.68 14.48
CA PHE A 71 11.50 -7.80 15.27
C PHE A 71 10.98 -6.63 14.44
N PHE A 72 11.87 -5.96 13.72
CA PHE A 72 11.50 -4.85 12.84
C PHE A 72 10.57 -5.32 11.73
N GLY A 73 10.81 -6.47 11.12
CA GLY A 73 9.93 -7.07 10.11
C GLY A 73 8.52 -7.33 10.67
N LEU A 74 8.43 -7.93 11.85
CA LEU A 74 7.14 -8.20 12.50
C LEU A 74 6.39 -6.89 12.82
N VAL A 75 7.06 -5.90 13.40
CA VAL A 75 6.41 -4.64 13.78
C VAL A 75 6.06 -3.80 12.54
N SER A 76 7.00 -3.61 11.62
CA SER A 76 6.85 -2.70 10.47
C SER A 76 5.99 -3.27 9.35
N LEU A 77 5.99 -4.59 9.13
CA LEU A 77 5.24 -5.22 8.04
C LEU A 77 3.90 -5.79 8.50
N CYS A 78 3.79 -6.24 9.75
CA CYS A 78 2.56 -6.86 10.26
C CYS A 78 1.80 -5.93 11.20
N VAL A 79 2.39 -5.54 12.34
CA VAL A 79 1.64 -4.84 13.41
C VAL A 79 1.25 -3.43 13.00
N LEU A 80 2.22 -2.60 12.62
CA LEU A 80 2.00 -1.20 12.31
C LEU A 80 1.03 -1.01 11.15
N PRO A 81 1.17 -1.68 9.99
CA PRO A 81 0.22 -1.54 8.89
C PRO A 81 -1.18 -2.05 9.26
N SER A 82 -1.29 -3.15 10.01
CA SER A 82 -2.59 -3.71 10.38
C SER A 82 -3.35 -2.79 11.35
N VAL A 83 -2.68 -2.31 12.40
CA VAL A 83 -3.27 -1.37 13.37
C VAL A 83 -3.62 -0.05 12.69
N PHE A 84 -2.72 0.48 11.85
CA PHE A 84 -2.97 1.72 11.13
C PHE A 84 -4.16 1.59 10.17
N LEU A 85 -4.21 0.52 9.36
CA LEU A 85 -5.32 0.28 8.45
C LEU A 85 -6.63 0.01 9.19
N ALA A 86 -6.59 -0.69 10.32
CA ALA A 86 -7.78 -0.93 11.14
C ALA A 86 -8.35 0.38 11.68
N ILE A 87 -7.51 1.24 12.28
CA ILE A 87 -7.95 2.52 12.86
C ILE A 87 -8.45 3.45 11.75
N PHE A 88 -7.62 3.76 10.76
CA PHE A 88 -7.97 4.75 9.73
C PHE A 88 -9.01 4.23 8.74
N GLY A 89 -9.01 2.92 8.44
CA GLY A 89 -10.04 2.28 7.63
C GLY A 89 -11.39 2.27 8.33
N PHE A 90 -11.44 1.97 9.62
CA PHE A 90 -12.67 2.04 10.42
C PHE A 90 -13.20 3.48 10.52
N LEU A 91 -12.32 4.44 10.81
CA LEU A 91 -12.69 5.85 10.86
C LEU A 91 -13.23 6.36 9.51
N ALA A 92 -12.57 6.01 8.40
CA ALA A 92 -13.05 6.34 7.06
C ALA A 92 -14.41 5.69 6.76
N TYR A 93 -14.58 4.41 7.13
CA TYR A 93 -15.86 3.71 6.99
C TYR A 93 -16.98 4.40 7.76
N ARG A 94 -16.74 4.78 9.02
CA ARG A 94 -17.71 5.49 9.86
C ARG A 94 -18.05 6.88 9.30
N ASN A 95 -17.06 7.62 8.81
CA ASN A 95 -17.31 8.94 8.22
C ASN A 95 -18.16 8.83 6.95
N ILE A 96 -17.89 7.82 6.12
CA ILE A 96 -18.67 7.55 4.90
C ILE A 96 -20.08 7.10 5.27
N SER A 97 -20.27 6.17 6.22
CA SER A 97 -21.59 5.66 6.63
C SER A 97 -22.50 6.75 7.19
N GLN A 98 -21.93 7.72 7.92
CA GLN A 98 -22.67 8.85 8.45
C GLN A 98 -22.98 9.94 7.40
N THR A 99 -22.22 10.01 6.31
CA THR A 99 -22.42 11.01 5.25
C THR A 99 -23.33 10.46 4.14
N THR A 100 -23.38 9.13 3.97
CA THR A 100 -24.23 8.42 3.00
C THR A 100 -25.71 8.48 3.30
N ALA A 101 -26.12 8.87 4.51
CA ALA A 101 -27.54 9.05 4.85
C ALA A 101 -28.22 10.20 4.07
N LEU A 102 -27.46 11.04 3.34
CA LEU A 102 -27.98 12.33 2.84
C LEU A 102 -27.89 12.60 1.32
N SER A 103 -27.15 11.88 0.46
CA SER A 103 -27.13 12.29 -0.97
C SER A 103 -26.71 11.27 -2.07
N GLU A 104 -25.70 10.40 -1.94
CA GLU A 104 -25.28 9.55 -3.09
C GLU A 104 -24.81 8.13 -2.74
N GLN A 105 -25.72 7.15 -2.75
CA GLN A 105 -25.45 5.78 -2.30
C GLN A 105 -24.48 4.98 -3.22
N ASN A 106 -24.50 5.23 -4.53
CA ASN A 106 -23.79 4.39 -5.51
C ASN A 106 -22.30 4.72 -5.69
N ALA A 107 -21.93 6.00 -5.68
CA ALA A 107 -20.53 6.43 -5.78
C ALA A 107 -19.72 6.03 -4.53
N HIS A 108 -20.34 6.13 -3.35
CA HIS A 108 -19.70 5.77 -2.08
C HIS A 108 -19.58 4.26 -1.85
N ARG A 109 -20.53 3.46 -2.36
CA ARG A 109 -20.43 1.98 -2.34
C ARG A 109 -19.21 1.49 -3.13
N GLN A 110 -18.92 2.12 -4.28
CA GLN A 110 -17.72 1.80 -5.07
C GLN A 110 -16.43 2.13 -4.33
N MET A 111 -16.36 3.29 -3.65
CA MET A 111 -15.19 3.66 -2.84
C MET A 111 -14.97 2.68 -1.68
N THR A 112 -16.04 2.23 -1.01
CA THR A 112 -15.96 1.29 0.11
C THR A 112 -15.46 -0.09 -0.34
N ILE A 113 -16.00 -0.62 -1.44
CA ILE A 113 -15.54 -1.89 -2.02
C ILE A 113 -14.05 -1.81 -2.39
N MET A 114 -13.60 -0.68 -2.95
CA MET A 114 -12.19 -0.48 -3.28
C MET A 114 -11.29 -0.49 -2.02
N VAL A 115 -11.76 0.07 -0.90
CA VAL A 115 -11.01 0.05 0.37
C VAL A 115 -10.92 -1.37 0.91
N CYS A 116 -12.02 -2.12 0.95
CA CYS A 116 -12.02 -3.51 1.42
C CYS A 116 -11.11 -4.40 0.58
N LEU A 117 -11.15 -4.26 -0.75
CA LEU A 117 -10.28 -5.00 -1.68
C LEU A 117 -8.79 -4.68 -1.48
N LYS A 118 -8.45 -3.52 -0.93
CA LYS A 118 -7.06 -3.15 -0.61
C LYS A 118 -6.63 -3.67 0.76
N ILE A 119 -7.51 -3.61 1.75
CA ILE A 119 -7.20 -4.02 3.13
C ILE A 119 -7.03 -5.54 3.22
N PHE A 120 -7.90 -6.31 2.56
CA PHE A 120 -7.91 -7.77 2.68
C PHE A 120 -6.57 -8.43 2.29
N PRO A 121 -5.97 -8.16 1.12
CA PRO A 121 -4.67 -8.73 0.76
C PRO A 121 -3.55 -8.33 1.71
N VAL A 122 -3.61 -7.12 2.29
CA VAL A 122 -2.59 -6.65 3.25
C VAL A 122 -2.65 -7.43 4.55
N ILE A 123 -3.86 -7.63 5.09
CA ILE A 123 -4.05 -8.44 6.30
C ILE A 123 -3.58 -9.87 6.03
N LEU A 124 -3.99 -10.46 4.90
CA LEU A 124 -3.62 -11.82 4.54
C LEU A 124 -2.10 -11.99 4.42
N SER A 125 -1.42 -11.11 3.66
CA SER A 125 0.04 -11.12 3.55
C SER A 125 0.73 -10.84 4.89
N GLY A 126 0.16 -9.97 5.72
CA GLY A 126 0.64 -9.66 7.05
C GLY A 126 0.60 -10.88 7.97
N LEU A 127 -0.49 -11.65 7.95
CA LEU A 127 -0.64 -12.89 8.73
C LEU A 127 0.41 -13.93 8.34
N PHE A 128 0.59 -14.19 7.04
CA PHE A 128 1.60 -15.15 6.58
C PHE A 128 3.03 -14.72 6.95
N ASN A 129 3.38 -13.45 6.74
CA ASN A 129 4.70 -12.94 7.11
C ASN A 129 4.90 -12.88 8.63
N GLY A 130 3.88 -12.49 9.39
CA GLY A 130 3.93 -12.46 10.85
C GLY A 130 4.13 -13.85 11.42
N GLY A 131 3.38 -14.85 10.94
CA GLY A 131 3.55 -16.25 11.32
C GLY A 131 4.95 -16.77 11.02
N TRP A 132 5.48 -16.46 9.83
CA TRP A 132 6.87 -16.80 9.47
C TRP A 132 7.89 -16.18 10.42
N ASN A 133 7.80 -14.88 10.71
CA ASN A 133 8.73 -14.20 11.61
C ASN A 133 8.68 -14.77 13.04
N ILE A 134 7.47 -15.11 13.54
CA ILE A 134 7.31 -15.77 14.85
C ILE A 134 7.98 -17.14 14.84
N TYR A 135 7.77 -17.93 13.78
CA TYR A 135 8.39 -19.24 13.62
C TYR A 135 9.92 -19.15 13.57
N THR A 136 10.48 -18.24 12.77
CA THR A 136 11.93 -18.01 12.68
C THR A 136 12.50 -17.55 14.01
N PHE A 137 11.79 -16.70 14.76
CA PHE A 137 12.19 -16.28 16.10
C PHE A 137 12.22 -17.46 17.08
N ALA A 138 11.15 -18.26 17.12
CA ALA A 138 11.02 -19.38 18.04
C ALA A 138 12.04 -20.50 17.76
N THR A 139 12.41 -20.69 16.50
CA THR A 139 13.37 -21.73 16.07
C THR A 139 14.79 -21.22 15.90
N TYR A 140 15.09 -20.00 16.33
CA TYR A 140 16.36 -19.34 16.05
C TYR A 140 17.58 -20.07 16.67
N GLU A 141 17.43 -20.60 17.88
CA GLU A 141 18.52 -21.29 18.60
C GLU A 141 18.61 -22.79 18.28
N MET A 142 17.70 -23.30 17.43
CA MET A 142 17.67 -24.70 17.07
C MET A 142 18.66 -24.98 15.93
N VAL A 143 19.46 -26.03 16.07
CA VAL A 143 20.29 -26.54 14.97
C VAL A 143 19.37 -27.18 13.94
N LYS A 144 19.40 -26.66 12.70
CA LYS A 144 18.53 -27.11 11.61
C LYS A 144 19.28 -28.04 10.68
N ASN A 145 18.68 -29.18 10.35
CA ASN A 145 19.19 -30.09 9.34
C ASN A 145 19.03 -29.48 7.93
N ALA A 146 19.88 -29.89 6.98
CA ALA A 146 19.84 -29.37 5.60
C ALA A 146 18.48 -29.57 4.89
N ASP A 147 17.80 -30.69 5.15
CA ASP A 147 16.46 -30.97 4.63
C ASP A 147 15.41 -29.99 5.19
N LEU A 148 15.46 -29.73 6.50
CA LEU A 148 14.55 -28.78 7.15
C LEU A 148 14.77 -27.36 6.61
N LEU A 149 16.03 -26.96 6.46
CA LEU A 149 16.40 -25.65 5.93
C LEU A 149 15.90 -25.46 4.48
N SER A 150 15.98 -26.49 3.65
CA SER A 150 15.48 -26.44 2.28
C SER A 150 13.96 -26.24 2.22
N LYS A 151 13.22 -26.93 3.10
CA LYS A 151 11.76 -26.76 3.25
C LYS A 151 11.42 -25.34 3.72
N GLU A 152 12.16 -24.84 4.70
CA GLU A 152 12.02 -23.47 5.21
C GLU A 152 12.20 -22.40 4.12
N TYR A 153 13.24 -22.52 3.29
CA TYR A 153 13.45 -21.60 2.17
C TYR A 153 12.33 -21.64 1.14
N LEU A 154 11.78 -22.83 0.86
CA LEU A 154 10.64 -22.98 -0.04
C LEU A 154 9.40 -22.28 0.52
N PHE A 155 9.10 -22.46 1.81
CA PHE A 155 8.01 -21.75 2.48
C PHE A 155 8.20 -20.24 2.46
N GLN A 156 9.39 -19.76 2.80
CA GLN A 156 9.73 -18.34 2.74
C GLN A 156 9.53 -17.76 1.34
N SER A 157 9.99 -18.49 0.31
CA SER A 157 9.85 -18.07 -1.08
C SER A 157 8.38 -18.00 -1.53
N THR A 158 7.56 -18.98 -1.14
CA THR A 158 6.12 -18.97 -1.42
C THR A 158 5.42 -17.79 -0.74
N ILE A 159 5.73 -17.52 0.53
CA ILE A 159 5.17 -16.37 1.27
C ILE A 159 5.58 -15.05 0.60
N ALA A 160 6.84 -14.92 0.19
CA ALA A 160 7.34 -13.74 -0.52
C ALA A 160 6.60 -13.54 -1.85
N LEU A 161 6.42 -14.60 -2.65
CA LEU A 161 5.68 -14.56 -3.91
C LEU A 161 4.22 -14.11 -3.70
N LEU A 162 3.54 -14.64 -2.67
CA LEU A 162 2.19 -14.21 -2.32
C LEU A 162 2.12 -12.71 -1.97
N ALA A 163 3.11 -12.21 -1.22
CA ALA A 163 3.20 -10.79 -0.88
C ALA A 163 3.44 -9.90 -2.11
N TYR A 164 4.27 -10.35 -3.06
CA TYR A 164 4.49 -9.64 -4.31
C TYR A 164 3.27 -9.66 -5.22
N LEU A 165 2.56 -10.79 -5.30
CA LEU A 165 1.32 -10.91 -6.06
C LEU A 165 0.24 -9.95 -5.52
N GLY A 166 0.15 -9.79 -4.20
CA GLY A 166 -0.71 -8.77 -3.60
C GLY A 166 -0.33 -7.35 -4.01
N SER A 167 0.95 -7.07 -4.28
CA SER A 167 1.42 -5.75 -4.71
C SER A 167 1.18 -5.49 -6.21
N SER A 168 1.38 -6.50 -7.07
CA SER A 168 1.08 -6.39 -8.50
C SER A 168 -0.43 -6.36 -8.78
N ALA A 169 -1.22 -7.16 -8.07
CA ALA A 169 -2.68 -7.19 -8.18
C ALA A 169 -3.32 -5.81 -7.93
N ARG A 170 -2.72 -4.96 -7.09
CA ARG A 170 -3.22 -3.59 -6.83
C ARG A 170 -3.31 -2.76 -8.10
N PHE A 171 -2.34 -2.85 -8.99
CA PHE A 171 -2.36 -2.10 -10.25
C PHE A 171 -3.61 -2.45 -11.06
N TYR A 172 -3.88 -3.75 -11.21
CA TYR A 172 -5.06 -4.26 -11.91
C TYR A 172 -6.36 -3.91 -11.19
N LEU A 173 -6.38 -3.99 -9.85
CA LEU A 173 -7.53 -3.58 -9.04
C LEU A 173 -7.85 -2.09 -9.22
N PHE A 174 -6.86 -1.22 -9.28
CA PHE A 174 -7.06 0.20 -9.56
C PHE A 174 -7.64 0.44 -10.97
N LEU A 175 -7.13 -0.30 -11.95
CA LEU A 175 -7.58 -0.22 -13.34
C LEU A 175 -9.04 -0.65 -13.49
N ILE A 176 -9.46 -1.69 -12.78
CA ILE A 176 -10.83 -2.23 -12.82
C ILE A 176 -11.79 -1.40 -11.95
N ALA A 177 -11.38 -0.98 -10.75
CA ALA A 177 -12.29 -0.39 -9.77
C ALA A 177 -12.63 1.08 -10.08
N SER A 178 -11.70 1.86 -10.63
CA SER A 178 -11.94 3.29 -10.85
C SER A 178 -12.73 3.51 -12.15
N SER A 179 -14.02 3.81 -12.04
CA SER A 179 -14.86 4.27 -13.15
C SER A 179 -14.27 5.51 -13.83
N ARG A 180 -13.74 6.46 -13.06
CA ARG A 180 -13.01 7.63 -13.56
C ARG A 180 -11.75 7.23 -14.34
N PHE A 181 -10.96 6.29 -13.83
CA PHE A 181 -9.77 5.81 -14.55
C PHE A 181 -10.15 5.12 -15.86
N ARG A 182 -11.18 4.27 -15.85
CA ARG A 182 -11.72 3.66 -17.08
C ARG A 182 -12.22 4.69 -18.08
N GLN A 183 -12.86 5.78 -17.64
CA GLN A 183 -13.29 6.88 -18.52
C GLN A 183 -12.09 7.63 -19.11
N VAL A 184 -11.06 7.92 -18.30
CA VAL A 184 -9.82 8.55 -18.75
C VAL A 184 -9.07 7.64 -19.73
N THR A 185 -8.85 6.37 -19.39
CA THR A 185 -8.20 5.39 -20.27
C THR A 185 -8.99 5.15 -21.55
N LYS A 186 -10.33 5.07 -21.49
CA LYS A 186 -11.17 5.01 -22.70
C LYS A 186 -11.00 6.27 -23.55
N ARG A 187 -10.94 7.46 -22.95
CA ARG A 187 -10.66 8.72 -23.69
C ARG A 187 -9.28 8.68 -24.33
N TRP A 188 -8.24 8.23 -23.62
CA TRP A 188 -6.89 8.09 -24.17
C TRP A 188 -6.80 7.07 -25.30
N ILE A 189 -7.43 5.90 -25.16
CA ILE A 189 -7.50 4.87 -26.20
C ILE A 189 -8.29 5.38 -27.41
N CYS A 190 -9.41 6.07 -27.17
CA CYS A 190 -10.24 6.64 -28.23
C CYS A 190 -9.50 7.77 -28.97
N PHE A 191 -8.77 8.61 -28.24
CA PHE A 191 -7.87 9.64 -28.79
C PHE A 191 -6.78 9.03 -29.66
N TRP A 192 -6.11 7.97 -29.18
CA TRP A 192 -5.11 7.25 -29.97
C TRP A 192 -5.69 6.55 -31.20
N ARG A 193 -6.91 6.00 -31.10
CA ARG A 193 -7.59 5.32 -32.20
C ARG A 193 -8.14 6.28 -33.25
N LEU A 194 -8.44 7.53 -32.89
CA LEU A 194 -9.04 8.53 -33.78
C LEU A 194 -8.03 9.37 -34.58
N GLY A 195 -6.72 9.24 -34.32
CA GLY A 195 -5.68 9.90 -35.12
C GLY A 195 -5.62 11.42 -34.93
N HIS A 196 -4.52 11.89 -34.34
CA HIS A 196 -3.98 13.26 -34.34
C HIS A 196 -4.88 14.45 -34.79
N GLN A 197 -6.01 14.66 -34.11
CA GLN A 197 -6.50 16.03 -33.88
C GLN A 197 -6.47 16.27 -32.37
N ALA A 198 -5.36 16.82 -31.89
CA ALA A 198 -5.25 17.31 -30.53
C ALA A 198 -6.31 18.43 -30.34
N PRO A 199 -7.25 18.31 -29.38
CA PRO A 199 -8.05 19.46 -29.02
C PRO A 199 -7.09 20.53 -28.48
N SER A 200 -7.19 21.75 -29.05
CA SER A 200 -6.49 22.93 -28.55
C SER A 200 -6.60 23.00 -27.03
N SER A 201 -5.47 23.24 -26.35
CA SER A 201 -5.35 23.36 -24.89
C SER A 201 -6.36 24.34 -24.28
N ASP A 202 -6.87 25.29 -25.06
CA ASP A 202 -7.79 26.32 -24.62
C ASP A 202 -9.20 25.77 -24.33
N ASN A 203 -9.59 24.64 -24.93
CA ASN A 203 -10.92 24.05 -24.72
C ASN A 203 -10.98 23.09 -23.52
N LEU A 204 -9.85 22.64 -23.00
CA LEU A 204 -9.84 21.68 -21.88
C LEU A 204 -10.08 22.37 -20.53
N ILE A 205 -9.55 23.58 -20.36
CA ILE A 205 -9.69 24.38 -19.13
C ILE A 205 -11.13 24.89 -18.95
N VAL A 206 -11.82 25.21 -20.05
CA VAL A 206 -13.20 25.72 -20.02
C VAL A 206 -14.21 24.65 -19.58
N VAL A 207 -13.98 23.38 -19.92
CA VAL A 207 -14.88 22.28 -19.53
C VAL A 207 -14.72 21.88 -18.06
N GLU A 208 -13.54 22.10 -17.48
CA GLU A 208 -13.29 21.82 -16.06
C GLU A 208 -13.84 22.95 -15.17
N TYR A 209 -13.75 24.21 -15.61
CA TYR A 209 -14.33 25.35 -14.89
C TYR A 209 -15.87 25.32 -14.82
N ASN A 210 -16.55 24.91 -15.89
CA ASN A 210 -18.02 24.85 -15.89
C ASN A 210 -18.58 23.70 -15.03
N ARG A 211 -17.82 22.63 -14.81
CA ARG A 211 -18.29 21.49 -14.00
C ARG A 211 -18.27 21.79 -12.49
N ASP A 212 -17.37 22.66 -12.05
CA ASP A 212 -17.29 23.05 -10.63
C ASP A 212 -18.34 24.11 -10.25
N ASN A 213 -18.87 24.89 -11.20
CA ASN A 213 -19.94 25.86 -10.95
C ASN A 213 -21.34 25.23 -10.87
N ASP A 214 -21.56 24.07 -11.48
CA ASP A 214 -22.84 23.35 -11.44
C ASP A 214 -23.03 22.50 -10.16
N LEU A 215 -22.04 22.44 -9.27
CA LEU A 215 -22.10 21.72 -7.99
C LEU A 215 -22.42 22.63 -6.79
N THR A 216 -22.80 23.87 -7.05
CA THR A 216 -23.23 24.85 -6.03
C THR A 216 -24.64 25.37 -6.32
N TYR A 217 -25.65 24.49 -6.24
CA TYR A 217 -27.04 24.83 -5.94
C TYR A 217 -27.71 23.68 -5.19
#